data_AF-A0A645FNP0-F1
#
_entry.id   AF-A0A645FNP0-F1
#
_cell.length_a   1.000
_cell.length_b   1.000
_cell.length_c   1.000
_cell.angle_alpha   90.00
_cell.angle_beta   90.00
_cell.angle_gamma   90.00
#
_symmetry.space_group_name_H-M   'P 1'
#
loop_
_entity.id
_entity.type
_entity.pdbx_description
1 polymer ?
#
loop_
_entity_poly.entity_id
_entity_poly.type
_entity_poly.pdbx_seq_one_letter_code
_entity_poly.pdbx_strand_id
1 'polypeptide(L)'
;MNYLIAKGNSVELKPIDKVDTSWESLLKAFEVTLEHEKIVTSLINNLVSIARRENDYASENMLQWFVNEQVEEEETAQALIDSLKLIGSNGFGIYTMDKELAQRSYTPIDTSVNP
;
A
#
# COMPACT_ATOMS: atom_id res chain seq x y z
N MET A 1 -5.55 13.26 6.08
CA MET A 1 -6.39 14.06 7.02
C MET A 1 -6.32 15.55 6.73
N ASN A 2 -5.13 16.13 6.56
CA ASN A 2 -4.94 17.57 6.29
C ASN A 2 -5.79 18.07 5.12
N TYR A 3 -5.85 17.32 4.01
CA TYR A 3 -6.71 17.64 2.88
C TYR A 3 -8.18 17.91 3.27
N LEU A 4 -8.77 17.03 4.07
CA LEU A 4 -10.17 17.17 4.52
C LEU A 4 -10.35 18.41 5.40
N ILE A 5 -9.41 18.68 6.31
CA ILE A 5 -9.42 19.84 7.19
C ILE A 5 -9.27 21.14 6.38
N ALA A 6 -8.38 21.17 5.39
CA ALA A 6 -8.17 22.31 4.50
C ALA A 6 -9.42 22.64 3.67
N LYS A 7 -10.24 21.63 3.37
CA LYS A 7 -11.54 21.75 2.72
C LYS A 7 -12.69 22.09 3.70
N GLY A 8 -12.39 22.33 4.97
CA GLY A 8 -13.35 22.72 6.00
C GLY A 8 -14.17 21.57 6.59
N ASN A 9 -13.75 20.32 6.40
CA ASN A 9 -14.45 19.14 6.92
C ASN A 9 -13.97 18.78 8.33
N SER A 10 -14.87 18.23 9.14
CA SER A 10 -14.53 17.57 10.39
C SER A 10 -14.03 16.15 10.14
N VAL A 11 -12.97 15.73 10.81
CA VAL A 11 -12.42 14.37 10.73
C VAL A 11 -12.71 13.64 12.03
N GLU A 12 -13.31 12.45 11.93
CA GLU A 12 -13.52 11.53 13.05
C GLU A 12 -12.74 10.24 12.78
N LEU A 13 -11.86 9.86 13.72
CA LEU A 13 -11.11 8.61 13.65
C LEU A 13 -11.91 7.50 14.31
N LYS A 14 -12.21 6.45 13.54
CA LYS A 14 -12.89 5.26 14.04
C LYS A 14 -11.89 4.25 14.62
N PRO A 15 -12.32 3.36 15.53
CA PRO A 15 -11.51 2.24 15.97
C PRO A 15 -11.02 1.40 14.79
N ILE A 16 -9.80 0.90 14.88
CA ILE A 16 -9.21 -0.01 13.89
C ILE A 16 -9.50 -1.43 14.34
N ASP A 17 -9.99 -2.26 13.43
CA ASP A 17 -10.22 -3.68 13.70
C ASP A 17 -8.89 -4.41 13.92
N LYS A 18 -8.97 -5.50 14.69
CA LYS A 18 -7.84 -6.38 14.94
C LYS A 18 -7.41 -7.06 13.63
N VAL A 19 -6.11 -7.16 13.43
CA VAL A 19 -5.48 -7.80 12.28
C VAL A 19 -4.88 -9.14 12.67
N ASP A 20 -4.68 -10.01 11.68
CA ASP A 20 -3.95 -11.26 11.88
C ASP A 20 -2.48 -10.96 12.23
N THR A 21 -1.92 -11.78 13.12
CA THR A 21 -0.55 -11.60 13.64
C THR A 21 0.32 -12.85 13.47
N SER A 22 -0.20 -13.89 12.83
CA SER A 22 0.48 -15.16 12.59
C SER A 22 0.04 -15.76 11.27
N TRP A 23 1.00 -16.34 10.55
CA TRP A 23 0.77 -17.00 9.26
C TRP A 23 1.50 -18.34 9.22
N GLU A 24 0.98 -19.26 8.41
CA GLU A 24 1.55 -20.61 8.25
C GLU A 24 2.93 -20.61 7.57
N SER A 25 3.25 -19.56 6.81
CA SER A 25 4.54 -19.39 6.15
C SER A 25 4.81 -17.93 5.77
N LEU A 26 6.07 -17.61 5.47
CA LEU A 26 6.46 -16.30 4.93
C LEU A 26 5.73 -16.00 3.61
N LEU A 27 5.65 -16.99 2.71
CA LEU A 27 4.90 -16.85 1.46
C LEU A 27 3.45 -16.45 1.73
N LYS A 28 2.80 -17.12 2.70
CA LYS A 28 1.42 -16.81 3.05
C LYS A 28 1.25 -15.40 3.61
N ALA A 29 2.20 -14.92 4.41
CA ALA A 29 2.17 -13.55 4.92
C ALA A 29 2.18 -12.52 3.76
N PHE A 30 3.09 -12.66 2.80
CA PHE A 30 3.16 -11.74 1.66
C PHE A 30 1.98 -11.89 0.68
N GLU A 31 1.42 -13.09 0.50
CA GLU A 31 0.17 -13.26 -0.24
C GLU A 31 -0.99 -12.49 0.42
N VAL A 32 -1.10 -12.56 1.75
CA VAL A 32 -2.09 -11.77 2.51
C VAL A 32 -1.82 -10.27 2.37
N THR A 33 -0.56 -9.83 2.37
CA THR A 33 -0.19 -8.43 2.09
C THR A 33 -0.66 -7.99 0.70
N LEU A 34 -0.39 -8.76 -0.35
CA LEU A 34 -0.83 -8.41 -1.71
C LEU A 34 -2.36 -8.32 -1.81
N GLU A 35 -3.09 -9.24 -1.17
CA GLU A 35 -4.55 -9.16 -1.14
C GLU A 35 -5.05 -7.94 -0.37
N HIS A 36 -4.37 -7.54 0.71
CA HIS A 36 -4.66 -6.29 1.41
C HIS A 36 -4.42 -5.07 0.52
N GLU A 37 -3.29 -5.01 -0.19
CA GLU A 37 -3.00 -3.89 -1.09
C GLU A 37 -4.04 -3.76 -2.20
N LYS A 38 -4.48 -4.87 -2.81
CA LYS A 38 -5.59 -4.83 -3.79
C LYS A 38 -6.89 -4.28 -3.20
N ILE A 39 -7.18 -4.56 -1.92
CA ILE A 39 -8.33 -3.96 -1.23
C ILE A 39 -8.11 -2.45 -1.13
N VAL A 40 -6.96 -1.97 -0.69
CA VAL A 40 -6.63 -0.54 -0.60
C VAL A 40 -6.76 0.14 -1.97
N THR A 41 -6.18 -0.45 -3.01
CA THR A 41 -6.30 0.01 -4.41
C THR A 41 -7.76 0.14 -4.83
N SER A 42 -8.60 -0.84 -4.49
CA SER A 42 -10.03 -0.78 -4.80
C SER A 42 -10.75 0.38 -4.10
N LEU A 43 -10.37 0.68 -2.85
CA LEU A 43 -10.93 1.79 -2.08
C LEU A 43 -10.51 3.14 -2.67
N ILE A 44 -9.24 3.29 -3.04
CA ILE A 44 -8.73 4.50 -3.71
C ILE A 44 -9.42 4.71 -5.07
N ASN A 45 -9.52 3.67 -5.89
CA ASN A 45 -10.21 3.73 -7.18
C ASN A 45 -11.69 4.11 -7.05
N ASN A 46 -12.35 3.62 -6.00
CA ASN A 46 -13.71 4.02 -5.68
C ASN A 46 -13.80 5.52 -5.31
N LEU A 47 -12.88 6.04 -4.51
CA LEU A 47 -12.81 7.47 -4.19
C LEU A 47 -12.59 8.32 -5.44
N VAL A 48 -11.69 7.91 -6.35
CA VAL A 48 -11.44 8.58 -7.64
C VAL A 48 -12.71 8.60 -8.48
N SER A 49 -13.43 7.48 -8.54
CA SER A 49 -14.68 7.35 -9.30
C SER A 49 -15.78 8.27 -8.75
N ILE A 50 -15.89 8.38 -7.42
CA ILE A 50 -16.83 9.29 -6.75
C ILE A 50 -16.48 10.75 -7.06
N ALA A 51 -15.21 11.14 -6.88
CA ALA A 51 -14.75 12.50 -7.15
C ALA A 51 -15.02 12.92 -8.61
N ARG A 52 -14.69 12.04 -9.56
CA ARG A 52 -14.96 12.27 -10.99
C ARG A 52 -16.46 12.43 -11.28
N ARG A 53 -17.30 11.56 -10.72
CA ARG A 53 -18.76 11.60 -10.90
C ARG A 53 -19.37 12.89 -10.34
N GLU A 54 -18.80 13.42 -9.26
CA GLU A 54 -19.23 14.65 -8.61
C GLU A 54 -18.57 15.91 -9.20
N ASN A 55 -17.69 15.75 -10.19
CA ASN A 55 -16.86 16.81 -10.75
C ASN A 55 -15.97 17.51 -9.69
N ASP A 56 -15.58 16.81 -8.62
CA ASP A 56 -14.59 17.29 -7.65
C ASP A 56 -13.17 17.03 -8.17
N TYR A 57 -12.77 17.84 -9.14
CA TYR A 57 -11.46 17.71 -9.80
C TYR A 57 -10.28 17.92 -8.83
N ALA A 58 -10.48 18.66 -7.74
CA ALA A 58 -9.43 18.86 -6.74
C ALA A 58 -9.19 17.57 -5.96
N SER A 59 -10.25 16.88 -5.52
CA SER A 59 -10.13 15.57 -4.87
C SER A 59 -9.61 14.52 -5.84
N GLU A 60 -10.09 14.52 -7.08
CA GLU A 60 -9.62 13.59 -8.11
C GLU A 60 -8.12 13.73 -8.37
N ASN A 61 -7.61 14.95 -8.51
CA ASN A 61 -6.18 15.22 -8.72
C ASN A 61 -5.34 14.81 -7.52
N MET A 62 -5.77 15.15 -6.31
CA MET A 62 -5.13 14.75 -5.05
C MET A 62 -5.02 13.21 -4.93
N LEU A 63 -6.08 12.49 -5.31
CA LEU A 63 -6.10 11.03 -5.25
C LEU A 63 -5.16 10.35 -6.26
N GLN A 64 -4.73 11.03 -7.34
CA GLN A 64 -3.82 10.42 -8.33
C GLN A 64 -2.48 10.03 -7.72
N TRP A 65 -2.02 10.76 -6.69
CA TRP A 65 -0.81 10.39 -5.98
C TRP A 65 -0.94 9.00 -5.34
N PHE A 66 -2.05 8.76 -4.63
CA PHE A 66 -2.36 7.46 -4.01
C PHE A 66 -2.56 6.35 -5.05
N VAL A 67 -3.12 6.67 -6.22
CA VAL A 67 -3.25 5.69 -7.32
C VAL A 67 -1.87 5.22 -7.77
N ASN A 68 -0.93 6.14 -7.97
CA ASN A 68 0.43 5.78 -8.39
C ASN A 68 1.17 5.01 -7.30
N GLU A 69 1.02 5.41 -6.03
CA GLU A 69 1.60 4.69 -4.89
C GLU A 69 1.12 3.24 -4.84
N GLN A 70 -0.19 3.00 -4.99
CA GLN A 70 -0.73 1.64 -4.95
C GLN A 70 -0.23 0.73 -6.09
N VAL A 71 0.14 1.28 -7.25
CA VAL A 71 0.78 0.49 -8.32
C VAL A 71 2.14 -0.03 -7.85
N GLU A 72 2.95 0.84 -7.24
CA GLU A 72 4.28 0.48 -6.72
C GLU A 72 4.20 -0.50 -5.53
N GLU A 73 3.20 -0.35 -4.66
CA GLU A 73 2.96 -1.24 -3.51
C GLU A 73 2.55 -2.65 -3.97
N GLU A 74 1.61 -2.77 -4.92
CA GLU A 74 1.21 -4.06 -5.48
C GLU A 74 2.38 -4.74 -6.23
N GLU A 75 3.14 -3.99 -7.04
CA GLU A 75 4.34 -4.51 -7.73
C GLU A 75 5.39 -5.01 -6.73
N THR A 76 5.63 -4.25 -5.66
CA THR A 76 6.55 -4.63 -4.60
C THR A 76 6.10 -5.92 -3.90
N ALA A 77 4.83 -6.01 -3.50
CA ALA A 77 4.31 -7.22 -2.85
C ALA A 77 4.39 -8.45 -3.77
N GLN A 78 4.04 -8.29 -5.05
CA GLN A 78 4.12 -9.37 -6.04
C GLN A 78 5.57 -9.83 -6.27
N ALA A 79 6.53 -8.91 -6.37
CA ALA A 79 7.93 -9.25 -6.56
C ALA A 79 8.51 -10.06 -5.37
N LEU A 80 8.07 -9.77 -4.14
CA LEU A 80 8.48 -10.52 -2.96
C LEU A 80 7.89 -11.94 -2.96
N ILE A 81 6.62 -12.09 -3.35
CA ILE A 81 5.96 -13.39 -3.53
C ILE A 81 6.73 -14.23 -4.56
N ASP A 82 7.07 -13.65 -5.71
CA ASP A 82 7.76 -14.37 -6.77
C ASP A 82 9.18 -14.78 -6.37
N SER A 83 9.88 -13.91 -5.64
CA SER A 83 11.19 -14.21 -5.05
C SER A 83 11.10 -15.38 -4.06
N LEU A 84 10.09 -15.39 -3.17
CA LEU A 84 9.88 -16.47 -2.21
C LEU A 84 9.52 -17.79 -2.90
N LYS A 85 8.71 -17.76 -3.96
CA LYS A 85 8.40 -18.94 -4.77
C LYS A 85 9.65 -19.51 -5.43
N LEU A 86 10.55 -18.65 -5.92
CA LEU A 86 11.82 -19.07 -6.52
C LEU A 86 12.78 -19.67 -5.48
N ILE A 87 12.89 -19.05 -4.30
CA ILE A 87 13.75 -19.52 -3.20
C ILE A 87 13.26 -20.87 -2.64
N GLY A 88 11.94 -21.05 -2.55
CA GLY A 88 11.33 -22.23 -1.95
C GLY A 88 11.75 -22.39 -0.48
N SER A 89 12.27 -23.57 -0.12
CA SER A 89 12.71 -23.88 1.24
C SER A 89 14.22 -23.63 1.48
N ASN A 90 14.90 -22.93 0.58
CA ASN A 90 16.33 -22.66 0.73
C ASN A 90 16.58 -21.56 1.78
N GLY A 91 16.97 -21.97 3.00
CA GLY A 91 17.23 -21.06 4.12
C GLY A 91 18.30 -19.99 3.84
N PHE A 92 19.32 -20.28 3.01
CA PHE A 92 20.31 -19.28 2.62
C PHE A 92 19.72 -18.22 1.68
N GLY A 93 18.81 -18.63 0.78
CA GLY A 93 18.07 -17.70 -0.07
C GLY A 93 17.17 -16.77 0.74
N ILE A 94 16.45 -17.31 1.73
CA ILE A 94 15.62 -16.51 2.65
C ILE A 94 16.48 -15.51 3.44
N TYR A 95 17.60 -15.97 4.00
CA TYR A 95 18.53 -15.10 4.73
C TYR A 95 19.10 -13.97 3.85
N THR A 96 19.41 -14.26 2.60
CA THR A 96 19.94 -13.27 1.65
C THR A 96 18.87 -12.22 1.33
N MET A 97 17.64 -12.66 1.04
CA MET A 97 16.50 -11.76 0.81
C MET A 97 16.25 -10.84 2.02
N ASP A 98 16.28 -11.38 3.24
CA ASP A 98 16.15 -10.58 4.47
C ASP A 98 17.23 -9.49 4.58
N LYS A 99 18.48 -9.81 4.23
CA LYS A 99 19.58 -8.84 4.20
C LYS A 99 19.40 -7.75 3.15
N GLU A 100 18.92 -8.10 1.95
CA GLU A 100 18.63 -7.13 0.89
C GLU A 100 17.49 -6.20 1.30
N LEU A 101 16.42 -6.74 1.90
CA LEU A 101 15.32 -5.93 2.43
C LEU A 101 15.77 -4.99 3.54
N ALA A 102 16.66 -5.45 4.43
CA ALA A 102 17.22 -4.60 5.49
C ALA A 102 18.09 -3.45 4.96
N GLN A 103 18.58 -3.52 3.72
CA GLN A 103 19.34 -2.45 3.07
C GLN A 103 18.45 -1.45 2.34
N ARG A 104 17.15 -1.73 2.18
CA ARG A 104 16.22 -0.77 1.55
C ARG A 104 16.14 0.47 2.43
N SER A 105 16.72 1.56 1.93
CA SER A 105 16.50 2.88 2.51
C SER A 105 15.09 3.32 2.18
N TYR A 106 14.31 3.65 3.20
CA TYR A 106 13.08 4.41 3.01
C TYR A 106 13.45 5.70 2.27
N THR A 107 12.96 5.82 1.04
CA THR A 107 12.99 7.09 0.33
C THR A 107 11.67 7.76 0.68
N PRO A 108 11.67 8.77 1.57
CA PRO A 108 10.43 9.46 1.88
C PRO A 108 9.84 9.99 0.60
N ILE A 109 8.55 9.74 0.39
CA ILE A 109 7.86 10.31 -0.74
C ILE A 109 7.96 11.84 -0.60
N ASP A 110 8.40 12.50 -1.65
CA ASP A 110 8.64 13.95 -1.62
C ASP A 110 7.36 14.69 -1.24
N THR A 111 7.32 15.20 -0.01
CA THR A 111 6.16 15.89 0.54
C THR A 111 5.94 17.26 -0.08
N SER A 112 6.87 17.77 -0.91
CA SER A 112 6.69 19.02 -1.65
C SER A 112 5.73 18.88 -2.84
N VAL A 113 5.42 17.65 -3.24
CA VAL A 113 4.42 17.28 -4.26
C VAL A 113 3.27 16.44 -3.69
N ASN A 114 3.21 16.27 -2.36
CA ASN A 114 2.23 15.42 -1.67
C ASN A 114 1.14 16.28 -0.95
N PRO A 115 -0.16 16.05 -1.19
CA PRO A 115 -1.26 16.83 -0.60
C PRO A 115 -1.55 16.62 0.90
#